data_AF-A0A538CDC2-F1
#
_entry.id   AF-A0A538CDC2-F1
#
_cell.length_a   1.000
_cell.length_b   1.000
_cell.length_c   1.000
_cell.angle_alpha   90.00
_cell.angle_beta   90.00
_cell.angle_gamma   90.00
#
_symmetry.space_group_name_H-M   'P 1'
#
loop_
_entity.id
_entity.type
_entity.pdbx_description
1 polymer ?
#
loop_
_entity_poly.entity_id
_entity_poly.type
_entity_poly.pdbx_seq_one_letter_code
_entity_poly.pdbx_strand_id
1 'polypeptide(L)' 'MSELLNSLLGPGEPEITCEQCFELLDEYVELEVRGGDPDGQIPGMRAHLSGCPACHEDHESLLAYVSLRER' A
#
# COMPACT_ATOMS: atom_id res chain seq x y z
N MET A 1 3.68 16.90 -10.48
CA MET A 1 2.21 17.06 -10.34
C MET A 1 1.94 17.51 -8.91
N SER A 2 0.95 18.36 -8.60
CA SER A 2 0.74 18.81 -7.22
C SER A 2 0.11 17.70 -6.36
N GLU A 3 0.45 17.63 -5.07
CA GLU A 3 -0.15 16.64 -4.13
C GLU A 3 -1.69 16.71 -4.10
N LEU A 4 -2.22 17.93 -4.23
CA LEU A 4 -3.66 18.20 -4.31
C LEU A 4 -4.33 17.53 -5.52
N LEU A 5 -3.64 17.44 -6.66
CA LEU A 5 -4.18 16.78 -7.84
C LEU A 5 -4.15 15.27 -7.71
N ASN A 6 -3.09 14.70 -7.12
CA ASN A 6 -3.02 13.25 -6.87
C ASN A 6 -4.11 12.79 -5.88
N SER A 7 -4.41 13.59 -4.86
CA SER A 7 -5.51 13.30 -3.95
C SER A 7 -6.89 13.35 -4.62
N LEU A 8 -7.06 14.14 -5.69
CA LEU A 8 -8.35 14.30 -6.37
C LEU A 8 -8.54 13.30 -7.53
N LEU A 9 -7.46 13.00 -8.25
CA LEU A 9 -7.50 12.24 -9.51
C LEU A 9 -6.83 10.86 -9.41
N GLY A 10 -6.21 10.56 -8.27
CA GLY A 10 -5.35 9.39 -8.11
C GLY A 10 -3.96 9.57 -8.74
N PRO A 11 -3.10 8.54 -8.65
CA PRO A 11 -1.72 8.56 -9.11
C PRO A 11 -1.56 8.62 -10.65
N GLY A 12 -2.63 8.36 -11.42
CA GLY A 12 -2.58 8.30 -12.89
C GLY A 12 -1.94 7.01 -13.43
N GLU A 13 -1.77 6.01 -12.58
CA GLU A 13 -1.25 4.68 -12.87
C GLU A 13 -2.31 3.62 -12.58
N PRO A 14 -2.23 2.40 -13.16
CA PRO A 14 -3.11 1.31 -12.80
C PRO A 14 -3.01 1.01 -11.29
N GLU A 15 -4.15 1.03 -10.62
CA GLU A 15 -4.27 0.78 -9.19
C GLU A 15 -5.26 -0.36 -8.94
N ILE A 16 -5.08 -1.03 -7.81
CA ILE A 16 -6.09 -1.93 -7.26
C ILE A 16 -7.21 -1.13 -6.58
N THR A 17 -8.35 -1.75 -6.34
CA THR A 17 -9.43 -1.11 -5.58
C THR A 17 -9.14 -1.12 -4.07
N CYS A 18 -9.86 -0.28 -3.29
CA CYS A 18 -9.74 -0.31 -1.83
C CYS A 18 -10.07 -1.69 -1.23
N GLU A 19 -11.04 -2.41 -1.81
CA GLU A 19 -11.42 -3.75 -1.36
C GLU A 19 -10.28 -4.75 -1.60
N GLN A 20 -9.68 -4.72 -2.79
CA GLN A 20 -8.51 -5.55 -3.10
C GLN A 20 -7.31 -5.19 -2.23
N CYS A 21 -7.10 -3.90 -1.96
CA CYS A 21 -6.07 -3.45 -1.04
C CYS A 21 -6.27 -4.08 0.34
N PHE A 22 -7.47 -3.99 0.90
CA PHE A 22 -7.77 -4.56 2.21
C PHE A 22 -7.58 -6.08 2.26
N GLU A 23 -7.98 -6.80 1.20
CA GLU A 23 -7.82 -8.26 1.09
C GLU A 23 -6.36 -8.72 0.98
N LEU A 24 -5.47 -7.88 0.47
CA LEU A 24 -4.08 -8.23 0.13
C LEU A 24 -3.04 -7.52 1.03
N LEU A 25 -3.48 -6.67 1.96
CA LEU A 25 -2.60 -5.78 2.72
C LEU A 25 -1.63 -6.56 3.62
N ASP A 26 -2.08 -7.65 4.21
CA ASP A 26 -1.27 -8.53 5.05
C ASP A 26 -0.16 -9.21 4.23
N GLU A 27 -0.50 -9.76 3.06
CA GLU A 27 0.50 -10.36 2.16
C GLU A 27 1.53 -9.31 1.70
N TYR A 28 1.07 -8.11 1.33
CA TYR A 28 1.95 -7.02 0.91
C TYR A 28 2.94 -6.63 2.01
N VAL A 29 2.47 -6.43 3.26
CA VAL A 29 3.32 -6.08 4.41
C VAL A 29 4.28 -7.22 4.76
N GLU A 30 3.84 -8.48 4.71
CA GLU A 30 4.74 -9.62 4.95
C GLU A 30 5.90 -9.66 3.94
N LEU A 31 5.62 -9.37 2.68
CA LEU A 31 6.63 -9.29 1.63
C LEU A 31 7.62 -8.15 1.88
N GLU A 32 7.14 -6.98 2.30
CA GLU A 32 7.99 -5.84 2.67
C GLU A 32 8.95 -6.18 3.82
N VAL A 33 8.42 -6.74 4.90
CA VAL A 33 9.22 -7.05 6.10
C VAL A 33 10.28 -8.12 5.80
N ARG A 34 9.97 -9.10 4.94
CA ARG A 34 10.91 -10.12 4.48
C ARG A 34 11.96 -9.60 3.48
N GLY A 35 11.88 -8.33 3.07
CA GLY A 35 12.77 -7.74 2.06
C GLY A 35 12.54 -8.30 0.65
N GLY A 36 11.33 -8.75 0.36
CA GLY A 36 10.92 -9.24 -0.96
C GLY A 36 10.59 -8.12 -1.95
N ASP A 37 9.94 -8.49 -3.06
CA ASP A 37 9.41 -7.56 -4.06
C ASP A 37 7.87 -7.54 -3.97
N PRO A 38 7.29 -6.67 -3.12
CA PRO A 38 5.85 -6.59 -2.93
C PRO A 38 5.13 -5.95 -4.14
N ASP A 39 5.75 -4.98 -4.81
CA ASP A 39 5.16 -4.32 -5.99
C ASP A 39 5.12 -5.22 -7.21
N GLY A 40 6.15 -6.07 -7.38
CA GLY A 40 6.19 -7.06 -8.46
C GLY A 40 5.18 -8.19 -8.27
N GLN A 41 4.84 -8.52 -7.03
CA GLN A 41 3.86 -9.58 -6.71
C GLN A 41 2.43 -9.06 -6.64
N ILE A 42 2.23 -7.82 -6.21
CA ILE A 42 0.93 -7.18 -6.11
C ILE A 42 0.96 -5.84 -6.88
N PRO A 43 0.95 -5.88 -8.23
CA PRO A 43 1.00 -4.68 -9.05
C PRO A 43 -0.18 -3.76 -8.76
N GLY A 44 0.09 -2.46 -8.64
CA GLY A 44 -0.93 -1.43 -8.40
C GLY A 44 -1.21 -1.13 -6.92
N MET A 45 -0.69 -1.91 -5.98
CA MET A 45 -0.80 -1.62 -4.54
C MET A 45 -0.14 -0.28 -4.19
N ARG A 46 1.13 -0.08 -4.56
CA ARG A 46 1.84 1.18 -4.28
C ARG A 46 1.15 2.42 -4.87
N ALA A 47 0.64 2.30 -6.10
CA ALA A 47 -0.12 3.36 -6.73
C ALA A 47 -1.35 3.70 -5.87
N HIS A 48 -2.11 2.68 -5.48
CA HIS A 48 -3.27 2.83 -4.61
C HIS A 48 -2.92 3.48 -3.26
N LEU A 49 -1.89 3.01 -2.56
CA LEU A 49 -1.43 3.57 -1.28
C LEU A 49 -0.99 5.02 -1.40
N SER A 50 -0.43 5.43 -2.54
CA SER A 50 -0.10 6.83 -2.82
C SER A 50 -1.33 7.71 -3.11
N GLY A 51 -2.46 7.11 -3.51
CA GLY A 51 -3.69 7.82 -3.91
C GLY A 51 -4.77 7.84 -2.83
N CYS A 52 -4.80 6.84 -1.94
CA CYS A 52 -5.83 6.65 -0.92
C CYS A 52 -5.25 6.82 0.51
N PRO A 53 -5.49 7.98 1.17
CA PRO A 53 -4.95 8.23 2.51
C PRO A 53 -5.39 7.23 3.58
N ALA A 54 -6.61 6.70 3.49
CA ALA A 54 -7.11 5.72 4.45
C ALA A 54 -6.34 4.39 4.36
N CYS A 55 -6.15 3.88 3.14
CA CYS A 55 -5.39 2.65 2.93
C CYS A 55 -3.90 2.82 3.26
N HIS A 56 -3.34 4.02 3.05
CA HIS A 56 -1.98 4.35 3.50
C HIS A 56 -1.83 4.27 5.03
N GLU A 57 -2.79 4.81 5.79
CA GLU A 57 -2.77 4.74 7.26
C GLU A 57 -2.88 3.29 7.76
N ASP A 58 -3.74 2.48 7.14
CA ASP A 58 -3.87 1.05 7.44
C ASP A 58 -2.57 0.30 7.17
N HIS A 59 -1.90 0.60 6.05
CA HIS A 59 -0.59 0.05 5.68
C HIS A 59 0.49 0.40 6.70
N GLU A 60 0.64 1.69 7.03
CA GLU A 60 1.65 2.15 8.00
C GLU A 60 1.43 1.51 9.38
N SER A 61 0.17 1.40 9.80
CA SER A 61 -0.21 0.79 11.07
C SER A 61 0.16 -0.69 11.13
N LEU A 62 -0.15 -1.45 10.07
CA LEU A 62 0.15 -2.87 10.00
C LEU A 62 1.66 -3.13 9.90
N LEU A 63 2.36 -2.38 9.03
CA LEU A 63 3.81 -2.48 8.87
C LEU A 63 4.54 -2.20 10.18
N ALA A 64 4.13 -1.14 10.89
CA ALA A 64 4.69 -0.82 12.20
C ALA A 64 4.45 -1.95 13.20
N TYR A 65 3.24 -2.50 13.27
CA TYR A 65 2.90 -3.59 14.18
C TYR A 65 3.74 -4.86 13.91
N VAL A 66 3.82 -5.30 12.65
CA VAL A 66 4.59 -6.50 12.26
C VAL A 66 6.08 -6.29 12.53
N SER A 67 6.63 -5.13 12.17
CA SER A 67 8.04 -4.78 12.40
C SER A 67 8.42 -4.75 13.88
N LEU A 68 7.48 -4.47 14.78
CA LEU A 68 7.71 -4.56 16.23
C LEU A 68 7.72 -6.01 16.74
N ARG A 69 6.99 -6.92 16.09
CA ARG A 69 6.81 -8.31 16.53
C ARG A 69 7.91 -9.26 16.05
N GLU A 70 8.59 -8.94 14.97
CA GLU A 70 9.72 -9.74 14.46
C GLU A 70 11.08 -9.36 15.08
N ARG A 71 11.08 -8.48 16.09
CA ARG A 71 12.27 -8.11 16.87
C ARG A 71 12.50 -8.98 18.10
#